data_AF-A0A1H7UPX4-F1
#
_entry.id   AF-A0A1H7UPX4-F1
#
_cell.length_a   1.000
_cell.length_b   1.000
_cell.length_c   1.000
_cell.angle_alpha   90.00
_cell.angle_beta   90.00
_cell.angle_gamma   90.00
#
_symmetry.space_group_name_H-M   'P 1'
#
loop_
_entity.id
_entity.type
_entity.pdbx_description
1 polymer ?
#
loop_
_entity_poly.entity_id
_entity_poly.type
_entity_poly.pdbx_seq_one_letter_code
_entity_poly.pdbx_strand_id
1 'polypeptide(L)'
;MSIQPSRILSTAALLLACSTPAFATGSMQCEGKPYSAEIQFRLSSGEPTQLIVARADDDEAQQERFELQHRAVDYKRRVMSLKGTSLGGSGRTAMLNVSKTRGTLTFSGARHRLRCDWESAG
;
A
#
# COMPACT_ATOMS: atom_id res chain seq x y z
N MET A 1 14.09 67.87 5.32
CA MET A 1 14.15 66.43 5.66
C MET A 1 13.64 65.66 4.46
N SER A 2 14.55 64.98 3.76
CA SER A 2 14.28 64.23 2.52
C SER A 2 13.49 62.96 2.78
N ILE A 3 12.47 62.70 1.96
CA ILE A 3 11.75 61.43 1.88
C ILE A 3 12.29 60.70 0.64
N GLN A 4 13.02 59.60 0.83
CA GLN A 4 13.43 58.69 -0.25
C GLN A 4 12.28 57.70 -0.54
N PRO A 5 11.82 57.57 -1.80
CA PRO A 5 11.04 56.41 -2.24
C PRO A 5 11.99 55.39 -2.87
N SER A 6 12.31 54.34 -2.13
CA SER A 6 13.06 53.19 -2.67
C SER A 6 12.16 52.36 -3.56
N ARG A 7 12.37 52.49 -4.87
CA ARG A 7 11.92 51.55 -5.90
C ARG A 7 12.59 50.20 -5.65
N ILE A 8 11.92 49.10 -6.02
CA ILE A 8 12.40 48.07 -6.96
C ILE A 8 11.25 47.05 -7.15
N LEU A 9 10.74 46.97 -8.37
CA LEU A 9 9.88 45.91 -8.87
C LEU A 9 10.71 44.66 -9.23
N SER A 10 10.10 43.49 -9.01
CA SER A 10 10.11 42.25 -9.82
C SER A 10 11.41 41.65 -10.36
N THR A 11 11.67 40.39 -10.00
CA THR A 11 11.90 39.22 -10.90
C THR A 11 12.26 38.00 -10.03
N ALA A 12 11.42 36.97 -9.95
CA ALA A 12 11.25 35.85 -10.87
C ALA A 12 12.24 34.69 -10.65
N ALA A 13 11.64 33.53 -10.39
CA ALA A 13 12.05 32.20 -10.84
C ALA A 13 13.36 31.62 -10.27
N LEU A 14 13.22 30.75 -9.27
CA LEU A 14 13.99 29.50 -9.13
C LEU A 14 13.27 28.55 -8.15
N LEU A 15 11.98 28.29 -8.40
CA LEU A 15 11.33 27.09 -7.89
C LEU A 15 11.75 25.94 -8.81
N LEU A 16 12.97 25.44 -8.58
CA LEU A 16 13.39 24.16 -9.13
C LEU A 16 12.49 23.11 -8.50
N ALA A 17 11.54 22.66 -9.31
CA ALA A 17 10.67 21.55 -9.08
C ALA A 17 11.49 20.36 -8.59
N CYS A 18 11.47 20.11 -7.28
CA CYS A 18 11.63 18.78 -6.75
C CYS A 18 10.39 17.98 -7.15
N SER A 19 10.27 17.64 -8.43
CA SER A 19 9.38 16.58 -8.88
C SER A 19 10.02 15.26 -8.47
N THR A 20 10.13 15.00 -7.16
CA THR A 20 10.10 13.61 -6.72
C THR A 20 8.83 13.05 -7.33
N PRO A 21 8.87 11.96 -8.12
CA PRO A 21 7.64 11.33 -8.56
C PRO A 21 6.86 11.02 -7.29
N ALA A 22 5.76 11.75 -7.08
CA ALA A 22 4.83 11.44 -6.02
C ALA A 22 4.28 10.07 -6.41
N PHE A 23 4.86 9.02 -5.84
CA PHE A 23 4.38 7.66 -6.00
C PHE A 23 3.01 7.63 -5.34
N ALA A 24 1.99 7.94 -6.13
CA ALA A 24 0.62 7.85 -5.68
C ALA A 24 0.36 6.35 -5.44
N THR A 25 0.04 6.00 -4.21
CA THR A 25 -0.26 4.63 -3.79
C THR A 25 -1.75 4.46 -3.61
N GLY A 26 -2.30 3.37 -4.11
CA GLY A 26 -3.65 2.90 -3.81
C GLY A 26 -3.57 1.71 -2.87
N SER A 27 -4.70 1.34 -2.26
CA SER A 27 -4.77 0.14 -1.43
C SER A 27 -6.07 -0.62 -1.62
N MET A 28 -6.02 -1.94 -1.43
CA MET A 28 -7.15 -2.85 -1.35
C MET A 28 -7.20 -3.42 0.05
N GLN A 29 -8.39 -3.46 0.65
CA GLN A 29 -8.59 -4.06 1.95
C GLN A 29 -9.20 -5.46 1.85
N CYS A 30 -8.68 -6.37 2.65
CA CYS A 30 -9.21 -7.70 2.89
C CYS A 30 -9.43 -7.91 4.39
N GLU A 31 -10.67 -8.14 4.81
CA GLU A 31 -11.05 -8.21 6.21
C GLU A 31 -11.50 -9.60 6.62
N GLY A 32 -11.13 -10.03 7.82
CA GLY A 32 -11.57 -11.28 8.42
C GLY A 32 -11.14 -11.36 9.87
N LYS A 33 -11.59 -12.40 10.57
CA LYS A 33 -11.14 -12.65 11.95
C LYS A 33 -10.14 -13.80 11.98
N PRO A 34 -9.03 -13.68 12.74
CA PRO A 34 -8.63 -12.55 13.58
C PRO A 34 -7.70 -11.53 12.87
N TYR A 35 -7.60 -11.58 11.53
CA TYR A 35 -6.63 -10.78 10.78
C TYR A 35 -7.28 -10.05 9.61
N SER A 36 -6.81 -8.84 9.35
CA SER A 36 -7.01 -8.13 8.10
C SER A 36 -5.71 -8.09 7.28
N ALA A 37 -5.85 -7.84 5.98
CA ALA A 37 -4.75 -7.64 5.06
C ALA A 37 -5.02 -6.43 4.18
N GLU A 38 -4.05 -5.54 4.08
CA GLU A 38 -4.03 -4.43 3.12
C GLU A 38 -3.00 -4.76 2.03
N ILE A 39 -3.38 -4.58 0.78
CA ILE A 39 -2.47 -4.66 -0.36
C ILE A 39 -2.24 -3.24 -0.84
N GLN A 40 -0.99 -2.80 -0.87
CA GLN A 40 -0.63 -1.52 -1.48
C GLN A 40 -0.25 -1.71 -2.95
N PHE A 41 -0.64 -0.76 -3.78
CA PHE A 41 -0.33 -0.73 -5.21
C PHE A 41 0.29 0.60 -5.61
N ARG A 42 1.13 0.56 -6.63
CA ARG A 42 1.58 1.77 -7.33
C ARG A 42 0.50 2.20 -8.32
N LEU A 43 -0.11 3.38 -8.15
CA LEU A 43 -1.21 3.83 -9.01
C LEU A 43 -0.81 3.98 -10.48
N SER A 44 0.46 4.30 -10.77
CA SER A 44 0.93 4.44 -12.17
C SER A 44 0.99 3.12 -12.94
N SER A 45 1.10 1.97 -12.27
CA SER A 45 1.20 0.66 -12.93
C SER A 45 0.14 -0.35 -12.48
N GLY A 46 -0.61 -0.05 -11.42
CA GLY A 46 -1.48 -0.99 -10.71
C GLY A 46 -0.70 -2.05 -9.92
N GLU A 47 0.62 -2.10 -10.03
CA GLU A 47 1.44 -3.20 -9.50
C GLU A 47 1.38 -3.25 -7.96
N PRO A 48 1.14 -4.41 -7.35
CA PRO A 48 1.21 -4.57 -5.90
C PRO A 48 2.64 -4.40 -5.41
N THR A 49 2.85 -3.54 -4.41
CA THR A 49 4.16 -3.20 -3.87
C THR A 49 4.39 -3.82 -2.50
N GLN A 50 3.37 -3.85 -1.64
CA GLN A 50 3.45 -4.38 -0.28
C GLN A 50 2.19 -5.15 0.10
N LEU A 51 2.36 -6.13 0.99
CA LEU A 51 1.28 -6.74 1.74
C LEU A 51 1.46 -6.35 3.20
N ILE A 52 0.40 -5.90 3.84
CA ILE A 52 0.39 -5.51 5.25
C ILE A 52 -0.65 -6.39 5.94
N VAL A 53 -0.27 -7.06 7.02
CA VAL A 53 -1.17 -7.91 7.81
C VAL A 53 -1.34 -7.27 9.18
N ALA A 54 -2.57 -7.13 9.63
CA ALA A 54 -2.90 -6.58 10.94
C ALA A 54 -3.85 -7.52 11.70
N ARG A 55 -3.82 -7.46 13.02
CA ARG A 55 -4.88 -8.07 13.86
C ARG A 55 -6.15 -7.23 13.72
N ALA A 56 -7.28 -7.88 13.48
CA ALA A 56 -8.56 -7.21 13.21
C ALA A 56 -9.27 -6.72 14.48
N ASP A 57 -8.92 -7.25 15.66
CA ASP A 57 -9.59 -6.96 16.93
C ASP A 57 -8.79 -5.99 17.83
N ASP A 58 -7.71 -5.38 17.31
CA ASP A 58 -6.79 -4.55 18.09
C ASP A 58 -6.64 -3.16 17.44
N ASP A 59 -7.09 -2.11 18.14
CA ASP A 59 -7.00 -0.72 17.69
C ASP A 59 -5.54 -0.21 17.74
N GLU A 60 -4.65 -0.88 18.48
CA GLU A 60 -3.21 -0.60 18.52
C GLU A 60 -2.40 -1.57 17.64
N ALA A 61 -2.48 -1.33 16.33
CA ALA A 61 -1.34 -1.21 15.42
C ALA A 61 -0.22 -2.28 15.40
N GLN A 62 -0.46 -3.55 15.76
CA GLN A 62 0.44 -4.64 15.33
C GLN A 62 0.21 -4.97 13.85
N GLN A 63 0.69 -4.06 13.00
CA GLN A 63 0.78 -4.25 11.57
C GLN A 63 2.16 -4.80 11.23
N GLU A 64 2.20 -5.92 10.51
CA GLU A 64 3.42 -6.46 9.96
C GLU A 64 3.43 -6.21 8.44
N ARG A 65 4.50 -5.56 7.95
CA ARG A 65 4.68 -5.27 6.53
C ARG A 65 5.54 -6.34 5.89
N PHE A 66 5.14 -6.78 4.70
CA PHE A 66 5.81 -7.82 3.94
C PHE A 66 6.27 -7.25 2.61
N GLU A 67 7.57 -7.38 2.35
CA GLU A 67 8.11 -7.19 1.01
C GLU A 67 7.68 -8.38 0.16
N LEU A 68 7.18 -8.10 -1.05
CA LEU A 68 6.62 -9.12 -1.94
C LEU A 68 7.71 -9.77 -2.80
N GLN A 69 7.91 -11.07 -2.62
CA GLN A 69 8.80 -11.90 -3.47
C GLN A 69 8.05 -12.51 -4.67
N HIS A 70 6.74 -12.72 -4.54
CA HIS A 70 5.89 -13.22 -5.64
C HIS A 70 4.63 -12.38 -5.75
N ARG A 71 4.28 -12.04 -7.00
CA ARG A 71 3.15 -11.20 -7.37
C ARG A 71 2.53 -11.75 -8.65
N ALA A 72 1.28 -12.19 -8.58
CA ALA A 72 0.50 -12.54 -9.74
C ALA A 72 -0.88 -11.91 -9.61
N VAL A 73 -1.27 -11.08 -10.59
CA VAL A 73 -2.56 -10.37 -10.58
C VAL A 73 -3.22 -10.50 -11.95
N ASP A 74 -4.48 -10.91 -11.94
CA ASP A 74 -5.38 -10.86 -13.09
C ASP A 74 -6.60 -10.01 -12.72
N TYR A 75 -6.57 -8.74 -13.11
CA TYR A 75 -7.64 -7.78 -12.83
C TYR A 75 -8.95 -8.13 -13.54
N LYS A 76 -8.86 -8.71 -14.75
CA LYS A 76 -10.06 -9.11 -15.53
C LYS A 76 -10.81 -10.22 -14.81
N ARG A 77 -10.08 -11.20 -14.27
CA ARG A 77 -10.66 -12.31 -13.49
C ARG A 77 -10.84 -11.99 -12.01
N ARG A 78 -10.32 -10.84 -11.55
CA ARG A 78 -10.25 -10.45 -10.13
C ARG A 78 -9.60 -11.54 -9.30
N VAL A 79 -8.43 -12.00 -9.73
CA VAL A 79 -7.62 -13.02 -9.06
C VAL A 79 -6.26 -12.44 -8.70
N MET A 80 -5.77 -12.76 -7.51
CA MET A 80 -4.47 -12.31 -7.02
C MET A 80 -3.80 -13.38 -6.18
N SER A 81 -2.48 -13.53 -6.33
CA SER A 81 -1.63 -14.32 -5.44
C SER A 81 -0.38 -13.52 -5.10
N LEU A 82 -0.21 -13.25 -3.81
CA LEU A 82 0.92 -12.52 -3.26
C LEU A 82 1.63 -13.40 -2.24
N LYS A 83 2.96 -13.40 -2.27
CA LYS A 83 3.79 -13.98 -1.21
C LYS A 83 4.84 -12.97 -0.81
N GLY A 84 4.95 -12.75 0.49
CA GLY A 84 5.87 -11.79 1.07
C GLY A 84 6.61 -12.33 2.29
N THR A 85 7.69 -11.63 2.64
CA THR A 85 8.54 -11.89 3.81
C THR A 85 8.60 -10.62 4.63
N SER A 86 8.53 -10.76 5.96
CA SER A 86 8.44 -9.66 6.89
C SER A 86 9.64 -8.73 6.79
N LEU A 87 9.37 -7.43 6.72
CA LEU A 87 10.36 -6.37 6.82
C LEU A 87 10.82 -6.13 8.28
N GLY A 88 10.09 -6.64 9.26
CA GLY A 88 10.40 -6.48 10.69
C GLY A 88 11.51 -7.40 11.22
N GLY A 89 12.24 -8.09 10.35
CA GLY A 89 13.37 -8.96 10.74
C GLY A 89 12.98 -10.30 11.37
N SER A 90 11.68 -10.61 11.48
CA SER A 90 11.18 -11.86 12.07
C SER A 90 11.38 -13.09 11.19
N GLY A 91 11.72 -12.91 9.90
CA GLY A 91 11.76 -13.98 8.90
C GLY A 91 10.40 -14.61 8.59
N ARG A 92 9.30 -14.07 9.14
CA ARG A 92 7.95 -14.58 8.90
C ARG A 92 7.55 -14.35 7.46
N THR A 93 6.71 -15.24 6.95
CA THR A 93 6.13 -15.13 5.62
C THR A 93 4.62 -14.99 5.69
N ALA A 94 4.06 -14.29 4.72
CA ALA A 94 2.63 -14.20 4.51
C ALA A 94 2.31 -14.53 3.05
N MET A 95 1.21 -15.24 2.83
CA MET A 95 0.70 -15.52 1.50
C MET A 95 -0.77 -15.15 1.44
N LEU A 96 -1.14 -14.27 0.51
CA LEU A 96 -2.51 -13.87 0.27
C LEU A 96 -2.97 -14.34 -1.10
N ASN A 97 -4.06 -15.10 -1.14
CA ASN A 97 -4.73 -15.48 -2.38
C ASN A 97 -6.11 -14.85 -2.41
N VAL A 98 -6.47 -14.16 -3.49
CA VAL A 98 -7.77 -13.51 -3.67
C VAL A 98 -8.43 -14.04 -4.93
N SER A 99 -9.72 -14.33 -4.86
CA SER A 99 -10.57 -14.65 -6.00
C SER A 99 -11.91 -13.97 -5.83
N LYS A 100 -12.22 -13.03 -6.72
CA LYS A 100 -13.35 -12.11 -6.58
C LYS A 100 -13.30 -11.49 -5.18
N THR A 101 -14.41 -11.44 -4.46
CA THR A 101 -14.48 -10.84 -3.12
C THR A 101 -13.95 -11.73 -1.98
N ARG A 102 -13.34 -12.88 -2.27
CA ARG A 102 -12.87 -13.83 -1.24
C ARG A 102 -11.35 -13.89 -1.20
N GLY A 103 -10.80 -13.74 -0.01
CA GLY A 103 -9.38 -13.85 0.28
C GLY A 103 -9.07 -15.06 1.15
N THR A 104 -7.86 -15.58 1.03
CA THR A 104 -7.28 -16.56 1.93
C THR A 104 -5.87 -16.11 2.28
N LEU A 105 -5.68 -15.71 3.52
CA LEU A 105 -4.39 -15.34 4.09
C LEU A 105 -3.79 -16.55 4.79
N THR A 106 -2.57 -16.92 4.46
CA THR A 106 -1.76 -17.86 5.23
C THR A 106 -0.70 -17.05 5.96
N PHE A 107 -0.76 -17.02 7.29
CA PHE A 107 0.12 -16.23 8.13
C PHE A 107 0.36 -16.96 9.46
N SER A 108 1.59 -16.91 9.98
CA SER A 108 1.97 -17.61 11.22
C SER A 108 1.59 -19.10 11.23
N GLY A 109 1.70 -19.76 10.08
CA GLY A 109 1.38 -21.19 9.91
C GLY A 109 -0.11 -21.54 9.84
N ALA A 110 -1.00 -20.56 10.01
CA ALA A 110 -2.45 -20.75 9.96
C ALA A 110 -3.05 -20.11 8.70
N ARG A 111 -4.22 -20.63 8.28
CA ARG A 111 -4.98 -20.12 7.14
C ARG A 111 -6.26 -19.43 7.62
N HIS A 112 -6.46 -18.21 7.17
CA HIS A 112 -7.55 -17.32 7.53
C HIS A 112 -8.35 -16.93 6.28
N ARG A 113 -9.67 -16.94 6.39
CA ARG A 113 -10.56 -16.49 5.32
C ARG A 113 -10.82 -15.01 5.48
N LEU A 114 -10.72 -14.28 4.38
CA LEU A 114 -10.95 -12.85 4.31
C LEU A 114 -12.04 -12.53 3.27
N ARG A 115 -12.67 -11.38 3.40
CA ARG A 115 -13.49 -10.73 2.37
C ARG A 115 -12.71 -9.54 1.84
N CYS A 116 -12.49 -9.51 0.54
CA CYS A 116 -11.68 -8.48 -0.13
C CYS A 116 -12.54 -7.55 -0.97
N ASP A 117 -12.18 -6.27 -0.95
CA ASP A 117 -12.80 -5.25 -1.78
C ASP A 117 -11.93 -4.90 -3.01
N TRP A 118 -12.44 -5.21 -4.20
CA TRP A 118 -11.73 -4.90 -5.44
C TRP A 118 -11.97 -3.49 -5.96
N GLU A 119 -12.95 -2.76 -5.43
CA GLU A 119 -13.29 -1.42 -5.91
C GLU A 119 -12.14 -0.43 -5.71
N SER A 120 -11.25 -0.72 -4.75
CA SER A 120 -10.10 0.11 -4.41
C SER A 120 -8.81 -0.28 -5.18
N ALA A 121 -8.80 -1.39 -5.93
CA ALA A 121 -7.61 -1.92 -6.61
C ALA A 121 -7.34 -1.35 -8.02
N GLY A 122 -8.12 -0.36 -8.46
CA GLY A 122 -7.96 0.29 -9.76
C GLY A 122 -9.25 0.41 -10.55
#